data_AF-A0A6P1KIT1-F1
#
_entry.id   AF-A0A6P1KIT1-F1
#
_cell.length_a   1.000
_cell.length_b   1.000
_cell.length_c   1.000
_cell.angle_alpha   90.00
_cell.angle_beta   90.00
_cell.angle_gamma   90.00
#
_symmetry.space_group_name_H-M   'P 1'
#
loop_
_entity.id
_entity.type
_entity.pdbx_description
1 polymer ?
#
loop_
_entity_poly.entity_id
_entity_poly.type
_entity_poly.pdbx_seq_one_letter_code
_entity_poly.pdbx_strand_id
1 'polypeptide(L)'
;MDFINNTQFPALSFEGIDQLDQSFHVVVMRQTYTWNDKGLLILADEQDPLCMEDVLVNRDDLMSGVIEESDLCHYKPNCDVLIIGSAYAPSHADQQFTASLKVQTPDKVLYTQPIKASKYLFADTLQPKKKISQTLSGTVLIQKTLNITAPSVAIRQVEGITGKLRYQIKPQPMPHKVSLNPSSSFGGYCVIEEHNPGLSEIPNEEQIPADDRVGIRLNPQHGVLGYFSQDNHNPYGKGYVSSAYAKAIQPDILELPQIYHSDYPLQAYHINSLANGKLDAQTHRSLVQGFGIRAKSHPERHQYLGKIDQAFIDSDRYIPEGFDFAIWNCAYPDQQTEKLVGNEWLTLINLCHPQITAAHTDRQGNVQLRLYLPETLAYLVTKSNNPEYPESEVPMKLDTVIIRPDDQKVHLVWRGIIAGEYDPNVILLDTADRAKQQAILAQHFTQKGDIIRPYEEV
;
A
#
# COMPACT_ATOMS: atom_id res chain seq x y z
N MET A 1 -10.42 25.41 -19.69
CA MET A 1 -10.31 23.98 -20.01
C MET A 1 -11.54 23.28 -19.46
N ASP A 2 -12.28 22.59 -20.30
CA ASP A 2 -13.47 21.81 -19.93
C ASP A 2 -13.09 20.34 -19.74
N PHE A 3 -13.35 19.79 -18.56
CA PHE A 3 -13.19 18.36 -18.30
C PHE A 3 -14.52 17.63 -18.49
N ILE A 4 -14.55 16.67 -19.42
CA ILE A 4 -15.73 15.87 -19.74
C ILE A 4 -15.44 14.41 -19.37
N ASN A 5 -16.14 13.91 -18.36
CA ASN A 5 -16.07 12.51 -17.98
C ASN A 5 -17.16 11.71 -18.73
N ASN A 6 -16.77 10.94 -19.75
CA ASN A 6 -17.70 10.05 -20.48
C ASN A 6 -17.88 8.68 -19.81
N THR A 7 -17.20 8.46 -18.68
CA THR A 7 -17.29 7.22 -17.92
C THR A 7 -18.32 7.33 -16.80
N GLN A 8 -18.68 6.20 -16.22
CA GLN A 8 -19.51 6.16 -15.01
C GLN A 8 -18.70 6.30 -13.71
N PHE A 9 -17.39 6.52 -13.80
CA PHE A 9 -16.47 6.42 -12.67
C PHE A 9 -16.18 7.79 -12.06
N PRO A 10 -16.08 7.91 -10.72
CA PRO A 10 -15.65 9.14 -10.07
C PRO A 10 -14.28 9.59 -10.59
N ALA A 11 -14.22 10.83 -11.07
CA ALA A 11 -13.02 11.41 -11.65
C ALA A 11 -12.93 12.91 -11.37
N LEU A 12 -11.71 13.42 -11.29
CA LEU A 12 -11.43 14.83 -11.07
C LEU A 12 -10.23 15.26 -11.93
N SER A 13 -10.29 16.47 -12.46
CA SER A 13 -9.17 17.15 -13.12
C SER A 13 -8.69 18.30 -12.24
N PHE A 14 -7.37 18.44 -12.08
CA PHE A 14 -6.72 19.52 -11.35
C PHE A 14 -5.33 19.81 -11.92
N GLU A 15 -4.67 20.86 -11.44
CA GLU A 15 -3.35 21.28 -11.91
C GLU A 15 -2.26 20.92 -10.90
N GLY A 16 -1.09 20.59 -11.42
CA GLY A 16 0.14 20.42 -10.67
C GLY A 16 1.26 21.29 -11.24
N ILE A 17 2.32 21.43 -10.46
CA ILE A 17 3.56 22.09 -10.85
C ILE A 17 4.70 21.11 -10.59
N ASP A 18 5.73 21.12 -11.42
CA ASP A 18 6.92 20.27 -11.26
C ASP A 18 8.10 21.02 -10.62
N GLN A 19 9.25 20.35 -10.47
CA GLN A 19 10.44 20.96 -9.86
C GLN A 19 11.07 22.10 -10.70
N LEU A 20 10.63 22.26 -11.96
CA LEU A 20 11.08 23.27 -12.90
C LEU A 20 10.07 24.41 -13.07
N ASP A 21 9.09 24.49 -12.16
CA ASP A 21 7.98 25.46 -12.18
C ASP A 21 7.10 25.33 -13.45
N GLN A 22 7.08 24.15 -14.08
CA GLN A 22 6.22 23.86 -15.23
C GLN A 22 4.88 23.31 -14.76
N SER A 23 3.80 23.88 -15.27
CA SER A 23 2.45 23.39 -14.99
C SER A 23 2.13 22.15 -15.80
N PHE A 24 1.28 21.29 -15.23
CA PHE A 24 0.68 20.16 -15.92
C PHE A 24 -0.73 19.89 -15.38
N HIS A 25 -1.57 19.29 -16.19
CA HIS A 25 -2.89 18.83 -15.78
C HIS A 25 -2.84 17.38 -15.34
N VAL A 26 -3.56 17.10 -14.25
CA VAL A 26 -3.73 15.78 -13.67
C VAL A 26 -5.20 15.42 -13.77
N VAL A 27 -5.49 14.26 -14.37
CA VAL A 27 -6.80 13.64 -14.26
C VAL A 27 -6.66 12.37 -13.44
N VAL A 28 -7.45 12.26 -12.38
CA VAL A 28 -7.56 11.04 -11.57
C VAL A 28 -8.94 10.43 -11.77
N MET A 29 -9.00 9.10 -11.88
CA MET A 29 -10.23 8.31 -11.94
C MET A 29 -10.13 7.12 -10.99
N ARG A 30 -11.18 6.84 -10.23
CA ARG A 30 -11.26 5.68 -9.34
C ARG A 30 -12.34 4.72 -9.81
N GLN A 31 -11.99 3.44 -9.90
CA GLN A 31 -12.94 2.37 -10.18
C GLN A 31 -13.06 1.46 -8.97
N THR A 32 -14.29 1.11 -8.60
CA THR A 32 -14.60 0.11 -7.58
C THR A 32 -15.03 -1.18 -8.26
N TYR A 33 -14.28 -2.25 -8.00
CA TYR A 33 -14.58 -3.60 -8.42
C TYR A 33 -14.98 -4.46 -7.22
N THR A 34 -15.84 -5.44 -7.47
CA THR A 34 -15.99 -6.65 -6.66
C THR A 34 -15.53 -7.85 -7.50
N TRP A 35 -15.80 -9.09 -7.08
CA TRP A 35 -15.45 -10.27 -7.88
C TRP A 35 -16.54 -11.33 -7.86
N ASN A 36 -16.54 -12.16 -8.90
CA ASN A 36 -17.41 -13.34 -8.98
C ASN A 36 -16.82 -14.54 -8.22
N ASP A 37 -17.52 -15.66 -8.28
CA ASP A 37 -17.13 -16.96 -7.67
C ASP A 37 -15.79 -17.52 -8.18
N LYS A 38 -15.30 -17.06 -9.33
CA LYS A 38 -14.00 -17.43 -9.91
C LYS A 38 -12.88 -16.44 -9.61
N GLY A 39 -13.16 -15.37 -8.86
CA GLY A 39 -12.20 -14.31 -8.56
C GLY A 39 -11.91 -13.39 -9.74
N LEU A 40 -12.79 -13.32 -10.75
CA LEU A 40 -12.68 -12.33 -11.81
C LEU A 40 -13.25 -11.01 -11.30
N LEU A 41 -12.48 -9.93 -11.42
CA LEU A 41 -12.98 -8.61 -11.03
C LEU A 41 -14.10 -8.18 -11.98
N ILE A 42 -15.22 -7.75 -11.39
CA ILE A 42 -16.38 -7.17 -12.06
C ILE A 42 -16.68 -5.82 -11.42
N LEU A 43 -17.22 -4.88 -12.19
CA LEU A 43 -17.57 -3.56 -11.64
C LEU A 43 -18.58 -3.73 -10.51
N ALA A 44 -18.35 -3.02 -9.40
CA ALA A 44 -19.32 -2.97 -8.31
C ALA A 44 -20.53 -2.14 -8.73
N ASP A 45 -21.72 -2.53 -8.23
CA ASP A 45 -22.98 -1.83 -8.50
C ASP A 45 -22.93 -0.36 -8.06
N GLU A 46 -22.22 -0.09 -6.97
CA GLU A 46 -21.94 1.26 -6.47
C GLU A 46 -20.44 1.56 -6.57
N GLN A 47 -20.12 2.73 -7.12
CA GLN A 47 -18.75 3.23 -7.21
C GLN A 47 -18.46 4.11 -5.99
N ASP A 48 -17.36 3.82 -5.31
CA ASP A 48 -16.91 4.63 -4.18
C ASP A 48 -16.29 5.93 -4.72
N PRO A 49 -16.51 7.08 -4.05
CA PRO A 49 -15.96 8.35 -4.49
C PRO A 49 -14.43 8.36 -4.44
N LEU A 50 -13.82 9.37 -5.08
CA LEU A 50 -12.41 9.69 -4.85
C LEU A 50 -12.16 9.94 -3.35
N CYS A 51 -11.03 9.44 -2.86
CA CYS A 51 -10.52 9.74 -1.53
C CYS A 51 -10.02 11.18 -1.53
N MET A 52 -10.80 12.13 -1.03
CA MET A 52 -10.45 13.55 -1.11
C MET A 52 -9.37 13.94 -0.08
N GLU A 53 -9.32 13.25 1.06
CA GLU A 53 -8.42 13.51 2.17
C GLU A 53 -7.95 12.19 2.80
N ASP A 54 -6.82 12.22 3.52
CA ASP A 54 -6.30 11.03 4.19
C ASP A 54 -7.31 10.52 5.25
N VAL A 55 -7.60 9.22 5.23
CA VAL A 55 -8.53 8.56 6.15
C VAL A 55 -7.75 7.83 7.24
N LEU A 56 -8.09 8.13 8.49
CA LEU A 56 -7.49 7.50 9.68
C LEU A 56 -8.20 6.21 10.08
N VAL A 57 -7.50 5.32 10.77
CA VAL A 57 -8.09 4.13 11.42
C VAL A 57 -9.21 4.56 12.38
N ASN A 58 -8.97 5.62 13.16
CA ASN A 58 -9.93 6.30 14.01
C ASN A 58 -9.88 7.80 13.72
N ARG A 59 -10.99 8.38 13.26
CA ARG A 59 -11.08 9.79 12.88
C ARG A 59 -10.82 10.76 14.03
N ASP A 60 -11.04 10.33 15.27
CA ASP A 60 -10.85 11.17 16.46
C ASP A 60 -9.46 11.00 17.10
N ASP A 61 -8.59 10.17 16.50
CA ASP A 61 -7.25 9.90 17.03
C ASP A 61 -6.19 9.90 15.92
N LEU A 62 -5.40 10.97 15.86
CA LEU A 62 -4.28 11.12 14.92
C LEU A 62 -3.21 10.02 15.10
N MET A 63 -3.15 9.39 16.28
CA MET A 63 -2.22 8.30 16.59
C MET A 63 -2.77 6.92 16.26
N SER A 64 -3.92 6.84 15.58
CA SER A 64 -4.49 5.58 15.11
C SER A 64 -3.90 5.12 13.76
N GLY A 65 -3.23 6.01 13.03
CA GLY A 65 -2.62 5.74 11.73
C GLY A 65 -3.55 5.95 10.53
N VAL A 66 -2.98 5.99 9.34
CA VAL A 66 -3.68 6.20 8.07
C VAL A 66 -4.04 4.85 7.43
N ILE A 67 -5.31 4.66 7.03
CA ILE A 67 -5.76 3.48 6.28
C ILE A 67 -5.83 3.74 4.78
N GLU A 68 -6.09 4.98 4.36
CA GLU A 68 -6.19 5.38 2.95
C GLU A 68 -5.65 6.80 2.80
N GLU A 69 -4.79 7.07 1.82
CA GLU A 69 -4.34 8.43 1.49
C GLU A 69 -5.21 9.04 0.40
N SER A 70 -5.22 10.37 0.33
CA SER A 70 -5.93 11.10 -0.71
C SER A 70 -5.53 10.64 -2.12
N ASP A 71 -6.53 10.46 -2.97
CA ASP A 71 -6.39 10.23 -4.40
C ASP A 71 -5.93 11.49 -5.14
N LEU A 72 -5.68 12.62 -4.47
CA LEU A 72 -5.35 13.92 -5.09
C LEU A 72 -3.86 14.24 -5.10
N CYS A 73 -2.99 13.24 -5.25
CA CYS A 73 -1.57 13.47 -5.51
C CYS A 73 -1.31 13.81 -6.99
N HIS A 74 -0.28 14.60 -7.27
CA HIS A 74 0.01 15.03 -8.64
C HIS A 74 0.53 13.90 -9.54
N TYR A 75 1.50 13.13 -9.05
CA TYR A 75 2.16 12.08 -9.82
C TYR A 75 2.75 11.01 -8.89
N LYS A 76 2.65 9.74 -9.29
CA LYS A 76 3.32 8.61 -8.66
C LYS A 76 4.26 7.93 -9.66
N PRO A 77 5.57 7.81 -9.38
CA PRO A 77 6.49 7.09 -10.26
C PRO A 77 6.23 5.59 -10.33
N ASN A 78 5.74 4.97 -9.25
CA ASN A 78 5.40 3.54 -9.19
C ASN A 78 3.91 3.31 -8.92
N CYS A 79 3.45 2.10 -9.16
CA CYS A 79 2.15 1.61 -8.72
C CYS A 79 2.22 1.04 -7.30
N ASP A 80 1.43 1.57 -6.38
CA ASP A 80 1.24 1.03 -5.02
C ASP A 80 0.25 -0.14 -5.03
N VAL A 81 0.55 -1.26 -4.35
CA VAL A 81 -0.41 -2.36 -4.11
C VAL A 81 -0.63 -2.54 -2.62
N LEU A 82 -1.81 -2.11 -2.14
CA LEU A 82 -2.16 -2.03 -0.73
C LEU A 82 -3.16 -3.13 -0.35
N ILE A 83 -3.00 -3.71 0.83
CA ILE A 83 -4.04 -4.52 1.47
C ILE A 83 -4.55 -3.78 2.70
N ILE A 84 -5.86 -3.51 2.72
CA ILE A 84 -6.55 -2.98 3.89
C ILE A 84 -7.52 -4.06 4.37
N GLY A 85 -7.44 -4.41 5.66
CA GLY A 85 -8.28 -5.44 6.25
C GLY A 85 -7.54 -6.24 7.30
N SER A 86 -7.70 -7.57 7.26
CA SER A 86 -7.18 -8.45 8.29
C SER A 86 -6.54 -9.71 7.72
N ALA A 87 -5.62 -10.28 8.48
CA ALA A 87 -5.15 -11.64 8.30
C ALA A 87 -6.03 -12.63 9.06
N TYR A 88 -6.28 -13.79 8.48
CA TYR A 88 -7.16 -14.83 9.03
C TYR A 88 -6.37 -16.07 9.36
N ALA A 89 -6.43 -16.49 10.63
CA ALA A 89 -5.70 -17.65 11.10
C ALA A 89 -6.26 -18.94 10.47
N PRO A 90 -5.41 -19.78 9.86
CA PRO A 90 -5.78 -21.16 9.49
C PRO A 90 -6.33 -21.94 10.69
N SER A 91 -7.17 -22.95 10.43
CA SER A 91 -7.85 -23.75 11.47
C SER A 91 -6.92 -24.40 12.51
N HIS A 92 -5.63 -24.52 12.24
CA HIS A 92 -4.61 -25.15 13.09
C HIS A 92 -3.48 -24.20 13.49
N ALA A 93 -3.64 -22.89 13.32
CA ALA A 93 -2.62 -21.92 13.69
C ALA A 93 -2.61 -21.68 15.21
N ASP A 94 -1.64 -22.27 15.92
CA ASP A 94 -1.54 -22.15 17.37
C ASP A 94 -0.94 -20.82 17.83
N GLN A 95 0.17 -20.40 17.21
CA GLN A 95 0.99 -19.27 17.68
C GLN A 95 1.39 -18.29 16.58
N GLN A 96 1.48 -18.78 15.34
CA GLN A 96 1.77 -17.95 14.18
C GLN A 96 1.27 -18.61 12.89
N PHE A 97 1.05 -17.79 11.87
CA PHE A 97 0.78 -18.22 10.50
C PHE A 97 1.36 -17.21 9.52
N THR A 98 1.39 -17.54 8.22
CA THR A 98 1.87 -16.62 7.19
C THR A 98 0.70 -15.94 6.50
N ALA A 99 0.86 -14.66 6.19
CA ALA A 99 -0.02 -13.90 5.31
C ALA A 99 0.81 -13.44 4.10
N SER A 100 0.29 -13.60 2.88
CA SER A 100 1.08 -13.30 1.67
C SER A 100 0.29 -12.59 0.58
N LEU A 101 0.93 -11.61 -0.05
CA LEU A 101 0.53 -10.98 -1.30
C LEU A 101 1.51 -11.37 -2.40
N LYS A 102 0.97 -11.85 -3.51
CA LYS A 102 1.72 -12.06 -4.76
C LYS A 102 1.00 -11.38 -5.91
N VAL A 103 1.72 -10.58 -6.69
CA VAL A 103 1.25 -10.02 -7.96
C VAL A 103 2.07 -10.63 -9.09
N GLN A 104 1.40 -11.19 -10.10
CA GLN A 104 2.05 -11.90 -11.19
C GLN A 104 1.37 -11.60 -12.52
N THR A 105 2.14 -11.44 -13.60
CA THR A 105 1.58 -11.38 -14.95
C THR A 105 0.90 -12.72 -15.31
N PRO A 106 0.02 -12.77 -16.32
CA PRO A 106 -0.51 -14.03 -16.82
C PRO A 106 0.59 -15.01 -17.28
N ASP A 107 0.26 -16.29 -17.20
CA ASP A 107 0.99 -17.33 -17.91
C ASP A 107 0.78 -17.18 -19.43
N LYS A 108 1.74 -17.66 -20.23
CA LYS A 108 1.70 -17.60 -21.70
C LYS A 108 1.83 -19.00 -22.28
N VAL A 109 1.11 -19.26 -23.37
CA VAL A 109 1.23 -20.51 -24.11
C VAL A 109 1.95 -20.28 -25.43
N LEU A 110 2.97 -21.08 -25.71
CA LEU A 110 3.63 -21.13 -27.00
C LEU A 110 3.04 -22.27 -27.84
N TYR A 111 2.82 -22.00 -29.13
CA TYR A 111 2.34 -22.99 -30.10
C TYR A 111 3.48 -23.49 -30.98
N THR A 112 3.40 -24.75 -31.42
CA THR A 112 4.41 -25.38 -32.28
C THR A 112 4.50 -24.83 -33.70
N GLN A 113 3.48 -24.10 -34.19
CA GLN A 113 3.49 -23.44 -35.51
C GLN A 113 3.02 -21.98 -35.40
N PRO A 114 3.61 -21.04 -36.18
CA PRO A 114 3.19 -19.64 -36.18
C PRO A 114 1.74 -19.51 -36.66
N ILE A 115 0.99 -18.58 -36.05
CA ILE A 115 -0.38 -18.27 -36.42
C ILE A 115 -0.35 -17.58 -37.79
N LYS A 116 -0.89 -18.24 -38.83
CA LYS A 116 -1.00 -17.63 -40.16
C LYS A 116 -2.12 -16.59 -40.13
N ALA A 117 -1.80 -15.33 -40.36
CA ALA A 117 -2.79 -14.24 -40.39
C ALA A 117 -3.94 -14.56 -41.36
N SER A 118 -5.18 -14.32 -40.93
CA SER A 118 -6.35 -14.46 -41.80
C SER A 118 -6.32 -13.37 -42.87
N LYS A 119 -6.72 -13.69 -44.09
CA LYS A 119 -6.93 -12.70 -45.16
C LYS A 119 -8.32 -12.03 -45.09
N TYR A 120 -9.22 -12.53 -44.24
CA TYR A 120 -10.61 -12.08 -44.17
C TYR A 120 -10.97 -11.61 -42.76
N LEU A 121 -11.58 -10.42 -42.66
CA LEU A 121 -11.93 -9.72 -41.40
C LEU A 121 -13.09 -10.38 -40.63
N PHE A 122 -13.89 -11.19 -41.33
CA PHE A 122 -15.21 -11.66 -40.87
C PHE A 122 -15.36 -13.20 -40.98
N ALA A 123 -14.26 -13.91 -41.24
CA ALA A 123 -14.30 -15.36 -41.34
C ALA A 123 -13.92 -15.97 -39.98
N ASP A 124 -14.91 -16.48 -39.26
CA ASP A 124 -14.69 -17.43 -38.16
C ASP A 124 -14.14 -18.73 -38.76
N THR A 125 -12.84 -18.78 -39.03
CA THR A 125 -12.19 -20.05 -39.34
C THR A 125 -12.21 -20.91 -38.09
N LEU A 126 -12.91 -22.05 -38.15
CA LEU A 126 -12.72 -23.18 -37.23
C LEU A 126 -11.21 -23.46 -37.13
N GLN A 127 -10.58 -22.97 -36.07
CA GLN A 127 -9.15 -23.19 -35.87
C GLN A 127 -8.97 -24.65 -35.41
N PRO A 128 -8.14 -25.46 -36.09
CA PRO A 128 -7.87 -26.82 -35.64
C PRO A 128 -7.28 -26.78 -34.23
N LYS A 129 -7.60 -27.77 -33.37
CA LYS A 129 -7.02 -27.93 -32.03
C LYS A 129 -5.49 -27.84 -32.12
N LYS A 130 -4.93 -26.70 -31.72
CA LYS A 130 -3.50 -26.40 -31.85
C LYS A 130 -2.72 -27.21 -30.80
N LYS A 131 -1.54 -27.71 -31.18
CA LYS A 131 -0.66 -28.40 -30.23
C LYS A 131 0.16 -27.37 -29.46
N ILE A 132 -0.10 -27.27 -28.16
CA ILE A 132 0.69 -26.48 -27.21
C ILE A 132 2.11 -27.06 -27.17
N SER A 133 3.12 -26.21 -27.37
CA SER A 133 4.53 -26.63 -27.25
C SER A 133 5.03 -26.48 -25.82
N GLN A 134 4.68 -25.39 -25.16
CA GLN A 134 5.17 -25.04 -23.82
C GLN A 134 4.24 -24.02 -23.17
N THR A 135 4.04 -24.13 -21.86
CA THR A 135 3.47 -23.07 -21.03
C THR A 135 4.59 -22.37 -20.28
N LEU A 136 4.67 -21.06 -20.39
CA LEU A 136 5.61 -20.20 -19.68
C LEU A 136 4.87 -19.55 -18.51
N SER A 137 5.41 -19.69 -17.30
CA SER A 137 4.79 -19.02 -16.16
C SER A 137 5.01 -17.51 -16.24
N GLY A 138 4.02 -16.75 -15.80
CA GLY A 138 4.11 -15.29 -15.72
C GLY A 138 5.21 -14.80 -14.77
N THR A 139 5.64 -13.56 -14.96
CA THR A 139 6.64 -12.91 -14.12
C THR A 139 6.01 -12.44 -12.82
N VAL A 140 6.66 -12.73 -11.70
CA VAL A 140 6.27 -12.22 -10.38
C VAL A 140 6.74 -10.77 -10.26
N LEU A 141 5.79 -9.86 -10.06
CA LEU A 141 6.05 -8.42 -9.91
C LEU A 141 6.21 -8.04 -8.43
N ILE A 142 5.36 -8.61 -7.56
CA ILE A 142 5.40 -8.42 -6.10
C ILE A 142 5.29 -9.79 -5.44
N GLN A 143 6.10 -10.02 -4.41
CA GLN A 143 5.99 -11.16 -3.52
C GLN A 143 6.34 -10.70 -2.11
N LYS A 144 5.32 -10.60 -1.26
CA LYS A 144 5.48 -10.24 0.14
C LYS A 144 4.82 -11.29 1.03
N THR A 145 5.58 -11.79 1.98
CA THR A 145 5.11 -12.76 2.97
C THR A 145 5.50 -12.25 4.35
N LEU A 146 4.51 -12.07 5.21
CA LEU A 146 4.69 -11.67 6.60
C LEU A 146 4.22 -12.78 7.53
N ASN A 147 4.91 -12.92 8.65
CA ASN A 147 4.49 -13.77 9.76
C ASN A 147 3.52 -12.97 10.64
N ILE A 148 2.37 -13.57 10.90
CA ILE A 148 1.35 -13.07 11.81
C ILE A 148 1.41 -13.91 13.07
N THR A 149 1.66 -13.29 14.22
CA THR A 149 1.74 -13.98 15.51
C THR A 149 0.50 -13.73 16.36
N ALA A 150 0.28 -14.62 17.32
CA ALA A 150 -0.69 -14.37 18.37
C ALA A 150 -0.29 -13.11 19.15
N PRO A 151 -1.26 -12.37 19.73
CA PRO A 151 -0.97 -11.26 20.63
C PRO A 151 -0.01 -11.70 21.72
N SER A 152 0.98 -10.87 22.03
CA SER A 152 1.96 -11.21 23.07
C SER A 152 2.39 -9.97 23.82
N VAL A 153 2.88 -10.20 25.04
CA VAL A 153 3.46 -9.17 25.88
C VAL A 153 4.86 -9.56 26.30
N ALA A 154 5.75 -8.58 26.39
CA ALA A 154 7.04 -8.71 27.03
C ALA A 154 6.88 -8.34 28.51
N ILE A 155 7.14 -9.30 29.40
CA ILE A 155 7.08 -9.08 30.85
C ILE A 155 8.49 -8.94 31.39
N ARG A 156 8.72 -7.85 32.11
CA ARG A 156 9.98 -7.56 32.76
C ARG A 156 10.24 -8.53 33.91
N GLN A 157 11.43 -9.13 33.93
CA GLN A 157 11.90 -10.00 35.00
C GLN A 157 13.32 -9.60 35.43
N VAL A 158 13.61 -9.77 36.72
CA VAL A 158 14.95 -9.57 37.28
C VAL A 158 15.66 -10.93 37.29
N GLU A 159 16.76 -11.05 36.55
CA GLU A 159 17.58 -12.26 36.56
C GLU A 159 18.33 -12.38 37.90
N GLY A 160 17.95 -13.38 38.72
CA GLY A 160 18.32 -13.46 40.15
C GLY A 160 19.81 -13.56 40.48
N ILE A 161 20.70 -13.82 39.52
CA ILE A 161 22.15 -13.94 39.75
C ILE A 161 22.90 -12.67 39.31
N THR A 162 22.43 -12.00 38.26
CA THR A 162 23.13 -10.84 37.67
C THR A 162 22.42 -9.52 37.99
N GLY A 163 21.19 -9.56 38.51
CA GLY A 163 20.32 -8.40 38.66
C GLY A 163 19.91 -7.79 37.31
N LYS A 164 20.24 -8.42 36.17
CA LYS A 164 19.94 -7.89 34.85
C LYS A 164 18.46 -8.03 34.54
N LEU A 165 17.88 -6.96 33.99
CA LEU A 165 16.52 -6.99 33.48
C LEU A 165 16.47 -7.84 32.20
N ARG A 166 15.54 -8.78 32.13
CA ARG A 166 15.19 -9.52 30.91
C ARG A 166 13.69 -9.45 30.69
N TYR A 167 13.29 -9.30 29.43
CA TYR A 167 11.90 -9.49 29.04
C TYR A 167 11.66 -10.95 28.66
N GLN A 168 10.62 -11.55 29.24
CA GLN A 168 10.07 -12.82 28.79
C GLN A 168 8.83 -12.55 27.96
N ILE A 169 8.81 -13.05 26.72
CA ILE A 169 7.63 -12.95 25.86
C ILE A 169 6.60 -14.01 26.29
N LYS A 170 5.38 -13.57 26.56
CA LYS A 170 4.24 -14.43 26.85
C LYS A 170 3.18 -14.27 25.76
N PRO A 171 3.00 -15.27 24.89
CA PRO A 171 1.94 -15.23 23.89
C PRO A 171 0.58 -15.54 24.51
N GLN A 172 -0.45 -15.00 23.89
CA GLN A 172 -1.86 -15.31 24.12
C GLN A 172 -2.34 -16.34 23.07
N PRO A 173 -3.55 -16.90 23.20
CA PRO A 173 -4.14 -17.71 22.14
C PRO A 173 -4.28 -16.93 20.82
N MET A 174 -4.06 -17.61 19.69
CA MET A 174 -4.25 -17.02 18.37
C MET A 174 -5.73 -16.67 18.13
N PRO A 175 -6.08 -15.40 17.83
CA PRO A 175 -7.43 -15.06 17.39
C PRO A 175 -7.65 -15.54 15.95
N HIS A 176 -8.91 -15.76 15.58
CA HIS A 176 -9.28 -16.11 14.20
C HIS A 176 -8.97 -15.02 13.17
N LYS A 177 -8.84 -13.76 13.62
CA LYS A 177 -8.67 -12.56 12.81
C LYS A 177 -7.67 -11.63 13.49
N VAL A 178 -6.69 -11.12 12.73
CA VAL A 178 -5.69 -10.15 13.17
C VAL A 178 -5.72 -8.96 12.23
N SER A 179 -5.87 -7.74 12.77
CA SER A 179 -5.89 -6.51 11.97
C SER A 179 -4.55 -6.29 11.26
N LEU A 180 -4.57 -5.81 10.01
CA LEU A 180 -3.39 -5.39 9.27
C LEU A 180 -3.05 -3.90 9.44
N ASN A 181 -3.75 -3.21 10.34
CA ASN A 181 -3.51 -1.80 10.62
C ASN A 181 -2.06 -1.57 11.12
N PRO A 182 -1.51 -0.35 10.97
CA PRO A 182 -0.16 -0.02 11.43
C PRO A 182 0.10 -0.36 12.91
N SER A 183 -0.94 -0.33 13.76
CA SER A 183 -0.88 -0.70 15.18
C SER A 183 -0.52 -2.16 15.45
N SER A 184 -0.65 -3.04 14.46
CA SER A 184 -0.25 -4.44 14.56
C SER A 184 1.22 -4.66 14.22
N SER A 185 1.94 -3.63 13.77
CA SER A 185 3.36 -3.68 13.40
C SER A 185 4.26 -3.09 14.48
N PHE A 186 5.56 -3.36 14.40
CA PHE A 186 6.54 -2.78 15.30
C PHE A 186 6.51 -1.25 15.22
N GLY A 187 6.71 -0.60 16.37
CA GLY A 187 6.76 0.84 16.50
C GLY A 187 6.02 1.32 17.75
N GLY A 188 5.44 2.51 17.68
CA GLY A 188 4.68 3.12 18.76
C GLY A 188 5.36 4.37 19.32
N TYR A 189 4.87 4.81 20.48
CA TYR A 189 5.38 5.99 21.18
C TYR A 189 5.45 5.78 22.69
N CYS A 190 6.16 6.67 23.36
CA CYS A 190 6.35 6.77 24.79
C CYS A 190 5.92 8.16 25.24
N VAL A 191 5.04 8.24 26.23
CA VAL A 191 4.55 9.49 26.81
C VAL A 191 4.69 9.48 28.32
N ILE A 192 5.10 10.59 28.90
CA ILE A 192 5.02 10.82 30.35
C ILE A 192 4.27 12.13 30.57
N GLU A 193 3.17 12.06 31.30
CA GLU A 193 2.38 13.23 31.66
C GLU A 193 3.10 14.08 32.72
N GLU A 194 2.83 15.38 32.74
CA GLU A 194 3.53 16.37 33.58
C GLU A 194 3.56 16.00 35.08
N HIS A 195 2.47 15.41 35.58
CA HIS A 195 2.34 15.04 36.99
C HIS A 195 2.83 13.63 37.32
N ASN A 196 3.34 12.89 36.34
CA ASN A 196 3.89 11.57 36.58
C ASN A 196 5.28 11.70 37.24
N PRO A 197 5.53 11.03 38.39
CA PRO A 197 6.81 11.10 39.10
C PRO A 197 8.03 10.72 38.23
N GLY A 198 7.85 9.82 37.27
CA GLY A 198 8.91 9.38 36.36
C GLY A 198 9.44 10.50 35.45
N LEU A 199 8.73 11.61 35.29
CA LEU A 199 9.22 12.74 34.51
C LEU A 199 10.51 13.32 35.10
N SER A 200 10.65 13.31 36.43
CA SER A 200 11.86 13.80 37.11
C SER A 200 13.11 12.97 36.83
N GLU A 201 12.95 11.75 36.31
CA GLU A 201 14.05 10.85 35.90
C GLU A 201 14.46 11.05 34.43
N ILE A 202 13.71 11.85 33.65
CA ILE A 202 14.04 12.19 32.26
C ILE A 202 15.04 13.36 32.23
N PRO A 203 16.13 13.29 31.43
CA PRO A 203 17.04 14.41 31.25
C PRO A 203 16.30 15.69 30.82
N ASN A 204 16.66 16.84 31.39
CA ASN A 204 15.94 18.10 31.16
C ASN A 204 15.89 18.48 29.67
N GLU A 205 16.93 18.15 28.90
CA GLU A 205 17.04 18.36 27.46
C GLU A 205 16.12 17.46 26.61
N GLU A 206 15.64 16.34 27.17
CA GLU A 206 14.68 15.44 26.54
C GLU A 206 13.23 15.72 26.98
N GLN A 207 13.04 16.48 28.06
CA GLN A 207 11.70 16.89 28.49
C GLN A 207 11.16 18.00 27.58
N ILE A 208 9.84 18.01 27.41
CA ILE A 208 9.14 19.17 26.85
C ILE A 208 9.35 20.33 27.84
N PRO A 209 9.88 21.51 27.43
CA PRO A 209 10.09 22.64 28.34
C PRO A 209 8.80 23.03 29.05
N ALA A 210 8.86 23.34 30.34
CA ALA A 210 7.67 23.62 31.15
C ALA A 210 6.77 24.73 30.57
N ASP A 211 7.40 25.77 30.03
CA ASP A 211 6.71 26.90 29.39
C ASP A 211 5.98 26.49 28.09
N ASP A 212 6.40 25.40 27.45
CA ASP A 212 5.82 24.89 26.21
C ASP A 212 4.70 23.86 26.46
N ARG A 213 4.55 23.31 27.68
CA ARG A 213 3.59 22.22 27.98
C ARG A 213 2.12 22.63 27.89
N VAL A 214 1.82 23.93 27.82
CA VAL A 214 0.45 24.45 27.95
C VAL A 214 -0.45 23.92 26.82
N GLY A 215 -1.33 22.98 27.18
CA GLY A 215 -2.31 22.41 26.24
C GLY A 215 -1.77 21.33 25.31
N ILE A 216 -0.49 20.93 25.41
CA ILE A 216 0.07 19.84 24.62
C ILE A 216 -0.48 18.50 25.14
N ARG A 217 -1.40 17.91 24.37
CA ARG A 217 -1.96 16.58 24.59
C ARG A 217 -1.78 15.76 23.32
N LEU A 218 -1.50 14.48 23.47
CA LEU A 218 -1.38 13.59 22.32
C LEU A 218 -2.74 13.29 21.69
N ASN A 219 -3.74 13.00 22.53
CA ASN A 219 -5.12 12.76 22.15
C ASN A 219 -6.04 13.06 23.35
N PRO A 220 -7.39 12.97 23.21
CA PRO A 220 -8.32 13.30 24.29
C PRO A 220 -8.17 12.46 25.57
N GLN A 221 -7.49 11.31 25.52
CA GLN A 221 -7.30 10.42 26.67
C GLN A 221 -6.07 10.81 27.51
N HIS A 222 -5.15 11.59 26.95
CA HIS A 222 -3.92 12.00 27.63
C HIS A 222 -4.06 13.34 28.36
N GLY A 223 -3.40 13.41 29.51
CA GLY A 223 -3.10 14.66 30.22
C GLY A 223 -2.07 15.51 29.48
N VAL A 224 -1.65 16.60 30.12
CA VAL A 224 -0.56 17.46 29.62
C VAL A 224 0.74 16.66 29.58
N LEU A 225 1.43 16.67 28.45
CA LEU A 225 2.66 15.89 28.26
C LEU A 225 3.88 16.64 28.82
N GLY A 226 4.73 15.93 29.55
CA GLY A 226 6.07 16.38 29.94
C GLY A 226 7.19 15.72 29.13
N TYR A 227 6.93 14.58 28.49
CA TYR A 227 7.86 13.85 27.62
C TYR A 227 7.10 13.15 26.50
N PHE A 228 7.67 13.16 25.30
CA PHE A 228 7.18 12.42 24.13
C PHE A 228 8.35 11.89 23.30
N SER A 229 8.31 10.61 22.94
CA SER A 229 9.25 9.99 22.00
C SER A 229 8.50 8.96 21.17
N GLN A 230 8.83 8.85 19.89
CA GLN A 230 8.14 7.93 18.98
C GLN A 230 9.10 7.17 18.08
N ASP A 231 8.63 6.06 17.56
CA ASP A 231 9.21 5.42 16.39
C ASP A 231 8.80 6.17 15.13
N ASN A 232 9.76 6.86 14.48
CA ASN A 232 9.45 7.62 13.27
C ASN A 232 9.05 6.72 12.07
N HIS A 233 9.44 5.44 12.06
CA HIS A 233 9.05 4.51 10.99
C HIS A 233 7.60 4.05 11.16
N ASN A 234 7.11 3.93 12.39
CA ASN A 234 5.71 3.62 12.64
C ASN A 234 5.29 4.11 14.03
N PRO A 235 4.85 5.36 14.18
CA PRO A 235 4.47 5.90 15.47
C PRO A 235 3.21 5.24 16.03
N TYR A 236 2.46 4.50 15.23
CA TYR A 236 1.18 3.88 15.61
C TYR A 236 1.34 2.45 16.15
N GLY A 237 2.52 1.87 15.99
CA GLY A 237 2.81 0.46 16.27
C GLY A 237 2.89 0.10 17.76
N LYS A 238 3.45 -1.09 18.01
CA LYS A 238 3.70 -1.62 19.35
C LYS A 238 5.14 -2.10 19.52
N GLY A 239 5.62 -2.10 20.76
CA GLY A 239 6.95 -2.60 21.13
C GLY A 239 8.08 -1.56 21.13
N TYR A 240 7.83 -0.32 20.69
CA TYR A 240 8.80 0.76 20.83
C TYR A 240 8.92 1.22 22.29
N VAL A 241 10.15 1.43 22.71
CA VAL A 241 10.48 1.99 24.03
C VAL A 241 11.75 2.82 23.89
N SER A 242 11.70 4.11 24.24
CA SER A 242 12.91 4.94 24.27
C SER A 242 13.77 4.61 25.49
N SER A 243 15.08 4.90 25.41
CA SER A 243 15.98 4.60 26.54
C SER A 243 15.68 5.45 27.78
N ALA A 244 15.33 6.72 27.61
CA ALA A 244 14.94 7.59 28.72
C ALA A 244 13.65 7.08 29.39
N TYR A 245 12.63 6.74 28.59
CA TYR A 245 11.38 6.18 29.11
C TYR A 245 11.59 4.85 29.85
N ALA A 246 12.41 3.94 29.29
CA ALA A 246 12.71 2.66 29.92
C ALA A 246 13.34 2.80 31.31
N LYS A 247 14.21 3.80 31.50
CA LYS A 247 14.88 4.09 32.77
C LYS A 247 13.94 4.73 33.78
N ALA A 248 13.14 5.70 33.32
CA ALA A 248 12.26 6.51 34.14
C ALA A 248 11.00 5.73 34.60
N ILE A 249 10.28 5.13 33.65
CA ILE A 249 8.98 4.49 33.92
C ILE A 249 9.13 3.02 34.26
N GLN A 250 10.16 2.37 33.69
CA GLN A 250 10.46 0.99 34.05
C GLN A 250 9.23 0.05 33.89
N PRO A 251 8.62 0.00 32.69
CA PRO A 251 7.35 -0.69 32.49
C PRO A 251 7.45 -2.19 32.76
N ASP A 252 6.49 -2.72 33.52
CA ASP A 252 6.43 -4.16 33.83
C ASP A 252 5.95 -5.01 32.66
N ILE A 253 5.12 -4.42 31.80
CA ILE A 253 4.48 -5.07 30.65
C ILE A 253 4.62 -4.15 29.44
N LEU A 254 5.06 -4.72 28.32
CA LEU A 254 5.07 -4.08 27.01
C LEU A 254 4.23 -4.91 26.04
N GLU A 255 3.26 -4.28 25.40
CA GLU A 255 2.55 -4.92 24.29
C GLU A 255 3.49 -5.07 23.08
N LEU A 256 3.44 -6.23 22.44
CA LEU A 256 4.25 -6.52 21.28
C LEU A 256 3.41 -6.51 20.00
N PRO A 257 4.04 -6.20 18.86
CA PRO A 257 3.36 -6.26 17.58
C PRO A 257 3.05 -7.71 17.19
N GLN A 258 2.27 -7.86 16.13
CA GLN A 258 1.82 -9.14 15.61
C GLN A 258 2.30 -9.41 14.18
N ILE A 259 2.81 -8.39 13.48
CA ILE A 259 3.23 -8.48 12.08
C ILE A 259 4.75 -8.36 12.02
N TYR A 260 5.40 -9.35 11.41
CA TYR A 260 6.85 -9.40 11.24
C TYR A 260 7.23 -9.95 9.87
N HIS A 261 8.42 -9.61 9.39
CA HIS A 261 9.04 -10.35 8.30
C HIS A 261 9.68 -11.64 8.83
N SER A 262 9.66 -12.74 8.06
CA SER A 262 10.25 -14.03 8.48
C SER A 262 11.72 -13.93 8.82
N ASP A 263 12.44 -13.08 8.09
CA ASP A 263 13.89 -12.91 8.23
C ASP A 263 14.25 -11.94 9.38
N TYR A 264 13.26 -11.21 9.91
CA TYR A 264 13.43 -10.21 10.96
C TYR A 264 12.39 -10.39 12.08
N PRO A 265 12.33 -11.56 12.74
CA PRO A 265 11.40 -11.76 13.84
C PRO A 265 11.81 -10.89 15.03
N LEU A 266 10.82 -10.32 15.74
CA LEU A 266 11.10 -9.66 17.00
C LEU A 266 11.53 -10.69 18.06
N GLN A 267 12.59 -10.36 18.79
CA GLN A 267 13.16 -11.20 19.82
C GLN A 267 13.38 -10.34 21.07
N ALA A 268 13.44 -10.98 22.24
CA ALA A 268 13.61 -10.26 23.51
C ALA A 268 14.87 -9.37 23.53
N TYR A 269 15.94 -9.76 22.81
CA TYR A 269 17.16 -8.94 22.75
C TYR A 269 16.95 -7.63 21.97
N HIS A 270 16.04 -7.57 20.99
CA HIS A 270 15.71 -6.34 20.27
C HIS A 270 15.11 -5.31 21.22
N ILE A 271 14.15 -5.74 22.05
CA ILE A 271 13.50 -4.89 23.07
C ILE A 271 14.55 -4.38 24.07
N ASN A 272 15.42 -5.26 24.55
CA ASN A 272 16.51 -4.88 25.46
C ASN A 272 17.47 -3.88 24.80
N SER A 273 17.85 -4.08 23.54
CA SER A 273 18.77 -3.20 22.83
C SER A 273 18.16 -1.82 22.62
N LEU A 274 16.88 -1.75 22.25
CA LEU A 274 16.13 -0.51 22.09
C LEU A 274 16.03 0.27 23.40
N ALA A 275 15.63 -0.40 24.49
CA ALA A 275 15.56 0.20 25.84
C ALA A 275 16.91 0.74 26.35
N ASN A 276 18.03 0.27 25.79
CA ASN A 276 19.37 0.74 26.11
C ASN A 276 19.94 1.74 25.07
N GLY A 277 19.16 2.13 24.06
CA GLY A 277 19.62 3.02 22.98
C GLY A 277 20.70 2.41 22.08
N LYS A 278 20.69 1.08 21.93
CA LYS A 278 21.73 0.30 21.24
C LYS A 278 21.23 -0.48 20.02
N LEU A 279 19.95 -0.40 19.69
CA LEU A 279 19.43 -1.03 18.48
C LEU A 279 19.93 -0.23 17.26
N ASP A 280 20.55 -0.91 16.30
CA ASP A 280 21.02 -0.26 15.09
C ASP A 280 19.85 0.13 14.18
N ALA A 281 20.05 1.20 13.39
CA ALA A 281 19.00 1.76 12.53
C ALA A 281 18.50 0.77 11.46
N GLN A 282 19.37 -0.11 10.94
CA GLN A 282 18.99 -1.06 9.90
C GLN A 282 18.06 -2.13 10.46
N THR A 283 18.41 -2.70 11.62
CA THR A 283 17.58 -3.67 12.32
C THR A 283 16.25 -3.04 12.73
N HIS A 284 16.29 -1.82 13.28
CA HIS A 284 15.09 -1.06 13.65
C HIS A 284 14.15 -0.90 12.44
N ARG A 285 14.67 -0.43 11.31
CA ARG A 285 13.91 -0.30 10.06
C ARG A 285 13.29 -1.63 9.61
N SER A 286 14.06 -2.72 9.68
CA SER A 286 13.58 -4.05 9.24
C SER A 286 12.45 -4.63 10.10
N LEU A 287 12.30 -4.19 11.36
CA LEU A 287 11.23 -4.63 12.25
C LEU A 287 9.86 -4.05 11.86
N VAL A 288 9.82 -2.89 11.22
CA VAL A 288 8.58 -2.23 10.81
C VAL A 288 8.12 -2.80 9.47
N GLN A 289 6.99 -3.51 9.51
CA GLN A 289 6.44 -4.24 8.36
C GLN A 289 4.92 -4.14 8.30
N GLY A 290 4.35 -4.14 7.11
CA GLY A 290 2.89 -4.14 6.95
C GLY A 290 2.49 -4.33 5.51
N PHE A 291 1.18 -4.43 5.27
CA PHE A 291 0.62 -4.45 3.91
C PHE A 291 -0.05 -3.13 3.49
N GLY A 292 -0.25 -2.22 4.44
CA GLY A 292 -0.93 -0.95 4.25
C GLY A 292 0.03 0.20 3.96
N ILE A 293 -0.35 1.38 4.47
CA ILE A 293 0.28 2.66 4.17
C ILE A 293 1.41 2.98 5.15
N ARG A 294 2.53 3.49 4.63
CA ARG A 294 3.51 4.25 5.41
C ARG A 294 3.12 5.71 5.33
N ALA A 295 2.90 6.41 6.44
CA ALA A 295 2.47 7.83 6.42
C ALA A 295 3.50 8.76 5.76
N LYS A 296 3.09 9.96 5.32
CA LYS A 296 3.98 10.95 4.67
C LYS A 296 5.17 11.37 5.54
N SER A 297 5.01 11.33 6.88
CA SER A 297 6.06 11.59 7.86
C SER A 297 7.08 10.45 8.01
N HIS A 298 6.83 9.28 7.42
CA HIS A 298 7.75 8.15 7.48
C HIS A 298 9.12 8.55 6.91
N PRO A 299 10.26 8.28 7.59
CA PRO A 299 11.59 8.73 7.19
C PRO A 299 11.95 8.43 5.72
N GLU A 300 11.64 7.23 5.26
CA GLU A 300 11.87 6.83 3.86
C GLU A 300 11.01 7.56 2.81
N ARG A 301 9.92 8.20 3.21
CA ARG A 301 9.13 9.09 2.34
C ARG A 301 9.55 10.53 2.53
N HIS A 302 9.80 10.93 3.77
CA HIS A 302 10.21 12.28 4.14
C HIS A 302 11.50 12.72 3.42
N GLN A 303 12.43 11.81 3.14
CA GLN A 303 13.63 12.12 2.35
C GLN A 303 13.33 12.68 0.93
N TYR A 304 12.14 12.43 0.38
CA TYR A 304 11.70 12.92 -0.93
C TYR A 304 11.02 14.29 -0.86
N LEU A 305 10.83 14.85 0.34
CA LEU A 305 10.16 16.13 0.51
C LEU A 305 10.99 17.30 -0.03
N GLY A 306 12.30 17.15 -0.18
CA GLY A 306 13.21 18.24 -0.52
C GLY A 306 13.56 19.10 0.69
N LYS A 307 14.30 20.20 0.46
CA LYS A 307 14.77 21.10 1.51
C LYS A 307 13.71 22.15 1.86
N ILE A 308 13.14 22.06 3.06
CA ILE A 308 12.28 23.10 3.64
C ILE A 308 13.12 23.95 4.58
N ASP A 309 13.88 24.89 4.03
CA ASP A 309 14.66 25.87 4.78
C ASP A 309 14.01 27.26 4.73
N GLN A 310 14.59 28.22 5.48
CA GLN A 310 14.08 29.60 5.49
C GLN A 310 14.10 30.22 4.08
N ALA A 311 15.04 29.83 3.21
CA ALA A 311 15.09 30.33 1.85
C ALA A 311 13.91 29.85 1.02
N PHE A 312 13.47 28.60 1.17
CA PHE A 312 12.22 28.12 0.58
C PHE A 312 11.00 28.84 1.15
N ILE A 313 10.92 28.97 2.49
CA ILE A 313 9.80 29.64 3.19
C ILE A 313 9.63 31.10 2.74
N ASP A 314 10.73 31.81 2.51
CA ASP A 314 10.72 33.21 2.08
C ASP A 314 10.62 33.37 0.55
N SER A 315 10.56 32.26 -0.21
CA SER A 315 10.47 32.27 -1.67
C SER A 315 9.03 32.14 -2.18
N ASP A 316 8.83 32.49 -3.46
CA ASP A 316 7.56 32.26 -4.17
C ASP A 316 7.47 30.86 -4.82
N ARG A 317 8.36 29.93 -4.48
CA ARG A 317 8.35 28.57 -5.05
C ARG A 317 7.25 27.73 -4.43
N TYR A 318 6.54 26.98 -5.27
CA TYR A 318 5.53 26.02 -4.81
C TYR A 318 6.14 24.72 -4.28
N ILE A 319 7.32 24.36 -4.79
CA ILE A 319 7.98 23.08 -4.51
C ILE A 319 9.42 23.33 -4.03
N PRO A 320 9.86 22.68 -2.94
CA PRO A 320 11.20 22.84 -2.41
C PRO A 320 12.26 22.20 -3.31
N GLU A 321 13.50 22.70 -3.22
CA GLU A 321 14.65 22.12 -3.93
C GLU A 321 14.84 20.66 -3.53
N GLY A 322 14.97 19.76 -4.52
CA GLY A 322 15.18 18.33 -4.30
C GLY A 322 13.91 17.53 -3.98
N PHE A 323 12.73 18.13 -4.14
CA PHE A 323 11.46 17.40 -4.07
C PHE A 323 11.41 16.27 -5.11
N ASP A 324 10.95 15.11 -4.70
CA ASP A 324 10.75 13.94 -5.54
C ASP A 324 9.31 13.43 -5.37
N PHE A 325 8.61 13.25 -6.50
CA PHE A 325 7.24 12.72 -6.53
C PHE A 325 7.12 11.30 -5.95
N ALA A 326 8.23 10.57 -5.76
CA ALA A 326 8.27 9.32 -5.01
C ALA A 326 7.72 9.46 -3.57
N ILE A 327 7.64 10.68 -3.01
CA ILE A 327 6.93 10.93 -1.74
C ILE A 327 5.48 10.44 -1.79
N TRP A 328 4.82 10.44 -2.95
CA TRP A 328 3.42 10.04 -3.11
C TRP A 328 3.21 8.53 -3.16
N ASN A 329 4.27 7.73 -3.34
CA ASN A 329 4.19 6.27 -3.22
C ASN A 329 4.17 5.87 -1.75
N CYS A 330 3.00 5.42 -1.29
CA CYS A 330 2.71 5.21 0.12
C CYS A 330 2.87 3.75 0.58
N ALA A 331 2.84 2.80 -0.37
CA ALA A 331 3.09 1.39 -0.07
C ALA A 331 4.53 1.17 0.42
N TYR A 332 4.78 0.06 1.12
CA TYR A 332 6.14 -0.40 1.37
C TYR A 332 6.87 -0.66 0.04
N PRO A 333 8.20 -0.44 -0.05
CA PRO A 333 8.93 -0.57 -1.33
C PRO A 333 8.77 -1.95 -2.00
N ASP A 334 8.64 -3.02 -1.22
CA ASP A 334 8.41 -4.39 -1.68
C ASP A 334 6.95 -4.68 -2.11
N GLN A 335 6.08 -3.68 -2.04
CA GLN A 335 4.69 -3.68 -2.52
C GLN A 335 4.45 -2.61 -3.60
N GLN A 336 5.53 -2.09 -4.18
CA GLN A 336 5.49 -1.20 -5.33
C GLN A 336 5.95 -1.95 -6.57
N THR A 337 5.43 -1.57 -7.73
CA THR A 337 5.88 -2.04 -9.03
C THR A 337 5.94 -0.87 -10.00
N GLU A 338 6.85 -0.89 -10.97
CA GLU A 338 6.96 0.18 -11.98
C GLU A 338 5.63 0.40 -12.70
N LYS A 339 4.90 -0.68 -13.01
CA LYS A 339 3.64 -0.61 -13.73
C LYS A 339 2.76 -1.83 -13.47
N LEU A 340 1.46 -1.59 -13.39
CA LEU A 340 0.41 -2.58 -13.67
C LEU A 340 -0.36 -2.15 -14.92
N VAL A 341 -0.73 -3.11 -15.75
CA VAL A 341 -1.42 -2.86 -17.02
C VAL A 341 -2.83 -3.44 -17.04
N GLY A 342 -3.25 -4.13 -15.98
CA GLY A 342 -4.44 -4.97 -15.98
C GLY A 342 -4.14 -6.32 -16.65
N ASN A 343 -4.87 -7.38 -16.30
CA ASN A 343 -4.59 -8.81 -16.50
C ASN A 343 -3.69 -9.50 -15.45
N GLU A 344 -3.12 -8.80 -14.49
CA GLU A 344 -2.30 -9.44 -13.48
C GLU A 344 -3.16 -10.26 -12.51
N TRP A 345 -2.57 -11.34 -12.00
CA TRP A 345 -3.11 -12.11 -10.90
C TRP A 345 -2.66 -11.50 -9.57
N LEU A 346 -3.63 -11.18 -8.71
CA LEU A 346 -3.43 -10.87 -7.30
C LEU A 346 -3.72 -12.15 -6.51
N THR A 347 -2.72 -12.72 -5.84
CA THR A 347 -2.90 -13.89 -4.99
C THR A 347 -2.68 -13.51 -3.54
N LEU A 348 -3.68 -13.80 -2.72
CA LEU A 348 -3.76 -13.50 -1.31
C LEU A 348 -3.79 -14.81 -0.52
N ILE A 349 -2.89 -14.99 0.43
CA ILE A 349 -2.88 -16.15 1.33
C ILE A 349 -3.15 -15.65 2.75
N ASN A 350 -4.17 -16.21 3.40
CA ASN A 350 -4.63 -15.88 4.74
C ASN A 350 -4.93 -14.38 4.95
N LEU A 351 -5.26 -13.67 3.87
CA LEU A 351 -5.62 -12.24 3.86
C LEU A 351 -7.10 -12.03 3.51
N CYS A 352 -7.92 -13.08 3.67
CA CYS A 352 -9.35 -13.00 3.39
C CYS A 352 -10.11 -14.02 4.24
N HIS A 353 -11.41 -13.78 4.47
CA HIS A 353 -12.24 -14.69 5.25
C HIS A 353 -12.45 -16.02 4.51
N PRO A 354 -12.40 -17.19 5.18
CA PRO A 354 -12.59 -18.51 4.54
C PRO A 354 -13.96 -18.74 3.90
N GLN A 355 -14.95 -17.87 4.17
CA GLN A 355 -16.30 -17.95 3.59
C GLN A 355 -16.45 -17.18 2.29
N ILE A 356 -15.44 -16.44 1.84
CA ILE A 356 -15.49 -15.79 0.53
C ILE A 356 -15.59 -16.88 -0.54
N THR A 357 -16.61 -16.80 -1.41
CA THR A 357 -16.93 -17.85 -2.37
C THR A 357 -15.77 -18.18 -3.32
N ALA A 358 -15.01 -17.16 -3.74
CA ALA A 358 -13.85 -17.32 -4.61
C ALA A 358 -12.58 -17.80 -3.89
N ALA A 359 -12.61 -17.94 -2.56
CA ALA A 359 -11.48 -18.43 -1.79
C ALA A 359 -11.46 -19.96 -1.73
N HIS A 360 -10.24 -20.52 -1.71
CA HIS A 360 -10.00 -21.95 -1.61
C HIS A 360 -9.06 -22.25 -0.44
N THR A 361 -9.44 -23.19 0.41
CA THR A 361 -8.59 -23.66 1.51
C THR A 361 -7.69 -24.80 1.04
N ASP A 362 -6.37 -24.63 1.16
CA ASP A 362 -5.40 -25.66 0.82
C ASP A 362 -5.35 -26.81 1.84
N ARG A 363 -4.53 -27.84 1.56
CA ARG A 363 -4.37 -29.00 2.45
C ARG A 363 -3.76 -28.67 3.82
N GLN A 364 -3.07 -27.53 3.93
CA GLN A 364 -2.47 -27.04 5.16
C GLN A 364 -3.45 -26.14 5.95
N GLY A 365 -4.64 -25.88 5.42
CA GLY A 365 -5.64 -25.02 6.03
C GLY A 365 -5.48 -23.54 5.68
N ASN A 366 -4.56 -23.16 4.80
CA ASN A 366 -4.41 -21.77 4.37
C ASN A 366 -5.53 -21.40 3.41
N VAL A 367 -6.09 -20.22 3.60
CA VAL A 367 -7.12 -19.66 2.73
C VAL A 367 -6.45 -18.87 1.61
N GLN A 368 -6.68 -19.27 0.37
CA GLN A 368 -6.16 -18.60 -0.81
C GLN A 368 -7.28 -17.92 -1.60
N LEU A 369 -7.14 -16.63 -1.87
CA LEU A 369 -7.99 -15.88 -2.80
C LEU A 369 -7.14 -15.41 -3.98
N ARG A 370 -7.59 -15.73 -5.20
CA ARG A 370 -6.94 -15.28 -6.44
C ARG A 370 -7.89 -14.34 -7.16
N LEU A 371 -7.44 -13.13 -7.42
CA LEU A 371 -8.19 -12.11 -8.15
C LEU A 371 -7.50 -11.79 -9.47
N TYR A 372 -8.26 -11.70 -10.55
CA TYR A 372 -7.75 -11.34 -11.87
C TYR A 372 -8.09 -9.90 -12.20
N LEU A 373 -7.09 -9.05 -12.41
CA LEU A 373 -7.31 -7.65 -12.77
C LEU A 373 -8.00 -7.53 -14.14
N PRO A 374 -8.96 -6.59 -14.29
CA PRO A 374 -9.65 -6.38 -15.55
C PRO A 374 -8.67 -5.89 -16.63
N GLU A 375 -8.95 -6.23 -17.88
CA GLU A 375 -8.19 -5.74 -19.03
C GLU A 375 -8.75 -4.40 -19.55
N THR A 376 -9.20 -3.52 -18.65
CA THR A 376 -9.70 -2.18 -19.01
C THR A 376 -8.54 -1.19 -19.08
N LEU A 377 -8.52 -0.35 -20.12
CA LEU A 377 -7.63 0.81 -20.22
C LEU A 377 -8.43 2.07 -19.93
N ALA A 378 -7.81 3.01 -19.21
CA ALA A 378 -8.28 4.37 -19.08
C ALA A 378 -7.37 5.29 -19.89
N TYR A 379 -7.95 6.23 -20.62
CA TYR A 379 -7.21 7.18 -21.45
C TYR A 379 -7.96 8.51 -21.51
N LEU A 380 -7.21 9.55 -21.85
CA LEU A 380 -7.73 10.89 -22.07
C LEU A 380 -7.66 11.20 -23.56
N VAL A 381 -8.62 11.96 -24.07
CA VAL A 381 -8.55 12.60 -25.37
C VAL A 381 -8.45 14.10 -25.14
N THR A 382 -7.35 14.70 -25.59
CA THR A 382 -7.13 16.14 -25.47
C THR A 382 -7.50 16.83 -26.77
N LYS A 383 -8.20 17.96 -26.70
CA LYS A 383 -8.49 18.81 -27.86
C LYS A 383 -7.96 20.21 -27.59
N SER A 384 -7.04 20.64 -28.45
CA SER A 384 -6.51 22.01 -28.43
C SER A 384 -7.04 22.80 -29.64
N ASN A 385 -7.20 24.11 -29.44
CA ASN A 385 -7.45 25.05 -30.53
C ASN A 385 -6.13 25.49 -31.17
N ASN A 386 -4.98 25.16 -30.56
CA ASN A 386 -3.67 25.40 -31.14
C ASN A 386 -3.41 24.36 -32.25
N PRO A 387 -3.26 24.77 -33.52
CA PRO A 387 -3.01 23.87 -34.63
C PRO A 387 -1.67 23.12 -34.54
N GLU A 388 -0.74 23.57 -33.69
CA GLU A 388 0.52 22.85 -33.42
C GLU A 388 0.32 21.60 -32.55
N TYR A 389 -0.79 21.52 -31.80
CA TYR A 389 -1.11 20.41 -30.91
C TYR A 389 -2.39 19.69 -31.38
N PRO A 390 -2.27 18.63 -32.20
CA PRO A 390 -3.42 17.88 -32.67
C PRO A 390 -4.13 17.14 -31.54
N GLU A 391 -5.39 16.76 -31.79
CA GLU A 391 -6.15 15.88 -30.91
C GLU A 391 -5.34 14.61 -30.63
N SER A 392 -5.14 14.31 -29.34
CA SER A 392 -4.20 13.26 -28.90
C SER A 392 -4.82 12.38 -27.83
N GLU A 393 -4.55 11.08 -27.91
CA GLU A 393 -4.86 10.12 -26.87
C GLU A 393 -3.70 10.04 -25.87
N VAL A 394 -4.00 10.26 -24.58
CA VAL A 394 -3.04 10.19 -23.49
C VAL A 394 -3.42 9.02 -22.58
N PRO A 395 -2.63 7.93 -22.54
CA PRO A 395 -2.95 6.79 -21.70
C PRO A 395 -2.80 7.15 -20.22
N MET A 396 -3.78 6.75 -19.41
CA MET A 396 -3.67 6.85 -17.96
C MET A 396 -2.90 5.66 -17.40
N LYS A 397 -2.16 5.87 -16.32
CA LYS A 397 -1.42 4.84 -15.60
C LYS A 397 -2.24 4.36 -14.40
N LEU A 398 -2.36 3.06 -14.24
CA LEU A 398 -2.80 2.46 -12.97
C LEU A 398 -1.66 2.63 -11.97
N ASP A 399 -1.86 3.49 -10.97
CA ASP A 399 -0.83 3.86 -10.00
C ASP A 399 -1.13 3.42 -8.57
N THR A 400 -2.35 2.97 -8.30
CA THR A 400 -2.75 2.47 -6.98
C THR A 400 -3.78 1.34 -7.15
N VAL A 401 -3.49 0.19 -6.53
CA VAL A 401 -4.42 -0.92 -6.36
C VAL A 401 -4.66 -1.11 -4.87
N ILE A 402 -5.91 -0.94 -4.42
CA ILE A 402 -6.30 -1.12 -3.03
C ILE A 402 -7.18 -2.35 -2.94
N ILE A 403 -6.74 -3.36 -2.22
CA ILE A 403 -7.47 -4.61 -2.04
C ILE A 403 -8.08 -4.59 -0.64
N ARG A 404 -9.41 -4.72 -0.57
CA ARG A 404 -10.21 -4.72 0.68
C ARG A 404 -11.00 -6.03 0.78
N PRO A 405 -10.35 -7.16 1.13
CA PRO A 405 -10.98 -8.47 1.10
C PRO A 405 -12.21 -8.58 2.01
N ASP A 406 -12.16 -7.94 3.18
CA ASP A 406 -13.24 -7.94 4.17
C ASP A 406 -14.49 -7.21 3.66
N ASP A 407 -14.32 -6.20 2.79
CA ASP A 407 -15.39 -5.42 2.17
C ASP A 407 -15.80 -5.96 0.80
N GLN A 408 -15.14 -7.02 0.32
CA GLN A 408 -15.26 -7.55 -1.04
C GLN A 408 -15.07 -6.51 -2.15
N LYS A 409 -14.09 -5.62 -1.96
CA LYS A 409 -13.78 -4.52 -2.89
C LYS A 409 -12.32 -4.53 -3.35
N VAL A 410 -12.11 -4.12 -4.59
CA VAL A 410 -10.80 -3.71 -5.13
C VAL A 410 -10.97 -2.34 -5.78
N HIS A 411 -10.15 -1.38 -5.38
CA HIS A 411 -10.09 -0.07 -6.02
C HIS A 411 -8.90 0.02 -6.97
N LEU A 412 -9.16 0.51 -8.18
CA LEU A 412 -8.13 0.85 -9.16
C LEU A 412 -8.13 2.36 -9.36
N VAL A 413 -7.01 3.00 -9.07
CA VAL A 413 -6.83 4.45 -9.26
C VAL A 413 -5.94 4.68 -10.48
N TRP A 414 -6.50 5.38 -11.45
CA TRP A 414 -5.86 5.71 -12.71
C TRP A 414 -5.51 7.18 -12.72
N ARG A 415 -4.32 7.50 -13.24
CA ARG A 415 -3.82 8.87 -13.33
C ARG A 415 -3.27 9.18 -14.71
N GLY A 416 -3.81 10.22 -15.32
CA GLY A 416 -3.32 10.80 -16.57
C GLY A 416 -2.64 12.13 -16.31
N ILE A 417 -1.53 12.38 -17.01
CA ILE A 417 -0.75 13.62 -16.92
C ILE A 417 -0.65 14.22 -18.31
N ILE A 418 -0.99 15.50 -18.44
CA ILE A 418 -0.90 16.27 -19.68
C ILE A 418 -0.02 17.48 -19.39
N ALA A 419 1.06 17.69 -20.15
CA ALA A 419 1.91 18.85 -19.94
C ALA A 419 1.13 20.15 -20.20
N GLY A 420 1.38 21.20 -19.40
CA GLY A 420 0.65 22.45 -19.47
C GLY A 420 0.82 23.17 -20.81
N GLU A 421 1.95 22.95 -21.51
CA GLU A 421 2.21 23.52 -22.85
C GLU A 421 1.19 23.09 -23.92
N TYR A 422 0.52 21.94 -23.75
CA TYR A 422 -0.54 21.51 -24.68
C TYR A 422 -1.80 22.39 -24.60
N ASP A 423 -2.00 23.08 -23.48
CA ASP A 423 -3.14 23.97 -23.16
C ASP A 423 -4.47 23.46 -23.76
N PRO A 424 -4.93 22.27 -23.35
CA PRO A 424 -6.12 21.67 -23.94
C PRO A 424 -7.36 22.49 -23.56
N ASN A 425 -8.17 22.83 -24.56
CA ASN A 425 -9.46 23.46 -24.31
C ASN A 425 -10.46 22.45 -23.75
N VAL A 426 -10.35 21.19 -24.16
CA VAL A 426 -11.18 20.08 -23.68
C VAL A 426 -10.31 18.88 -23.34
N ILE A 427 -10.57 18.27 -22.19
CA ILE A 427 -10.05 16.95 -21.80
C ILE A 427 -11.24 16.00 -21.64
N LEU A 428 -11.28 14.96 -22.45
CA LEU A 428 -12.29 13.90 -22.38
C LEU A 428 -11.67 12.66 -21.72
N LEU A 429 -12.33 12.11 -20.70
CA LEU A 429 -11.96 10.85 -20.07
C LEU A 429 -12.83 9.72 -20.63
N ASP A 430 -12.20 8.64 -21.07
CA ASP A 430 -12.89 7.44 -21.56
C ASP A 430 -12.14 6.15 -21.15
N THR A 431 -12.80 5.01 -21.35
CA THR A 431 -12.24 3.67 -21.11
C THR A 431 -12.42 2.76 -22.31
N ALA A 432 -11.50 1.81 -22.48
CA ALA A 432 -11.56 0.82 -23.55
C ALA A 432 -11.25 -0.58 -23.02
N ASP A 433 -11.84 -1.59 -23.66
CA ASP A 433 -11.51 -3.00 -23.42
C ASP A 433 -10.26 -3.37 -24.22
N ARG A 434 -9.14 -3.59 -23.53
CA ARG A 434 -7.86 -3.95 -24.13
C ARG A 434 -7.93 -5.30 -24.83
N ALA A 435 -8.70 -6.25 -24.31
CA ALA A 435 -8.79 -7.58 -24.91
C ALA A 435 -9.45 -7.47 -26.30
N LYS A 436 -10.49 -6.64 -26.45
CA LYS A 436 -11.08 -6.35 -27.77
C LYS A 436 -10.08 -5.66 -28.69
N GLN A 437 -9.35 -4.66 -28.21
CA GLN A 437 -8.35 -3.95 -29.02
C GLN A 437 -7.19 -4.87 -29.46
N GLN A 438 -6.67 -5.70 -28.56
CA GLN A 438 -5.63 -6.68 -28.85
C GLN A 438 -6.12 -7.81 -29.74
N ALA A 439 -7.36 -8.28 -29.58
CA ALA A 439 -7.94 -9.28 -30.47
C ALA A 439 -8.00 -8.76 -31.92
N ILE A 440 -8.40 -7.50 -32.11
CA ILE A 440 -8.39 -6.83 -33.42
C ILE A 440 -6.95 -6.77 -33.97
N LEU A 441 -5.98 -6.32 -33.18
CA LEU A 441 -4.57 -6.25 -33.62
C LEU A 441 -3.96 -7.63 -33.90
N ALA A 442 -4.25 -8.63 -33.09
CA ALA A 442 -3.74 -10.00 -33.25
C ALA A 442 -4.32 -10.69 -34.50
N GLN A 443 -5.54 -10.34 -34.93
CA GLN A 443 -6.07 -10.78 -36.24
C GLN A 443 -5.23 -10.25 -37.42
N HIS A 444 -4.50 -9.14 -37.23
CA HIS A 444 -3.74 -8.45 -38.27
C HIS A 444 -2.23 -8.69 -38.26
N PHE A 445 -1.65 -9.12 -37.12
CA PHE A 445 -0.20 -9.32 -36.99
C PHE A 445 0.15 -10.76 -36.60
N THR A 446 1.22 -11.30 -37.20
CA THR A 446 1.75 -12.64 -36.89
C THR A 446 2.36 -12.66 -35.49
N GLN A 447 1.56 -12.88 -34.45
CA GLN A 447 2.04 -13.02 -33.07
C GLN A 447 2.47 -14.47 -32.76
N LYS A 448 3.44 -14.61 -31.86
CA LYS A 448 3.88 -15.90 -31.29
C LYS A 448 3.35 -16.03 -29.86
N GLY A 449 2.39 -16.92 -29.66
CA GLY A 449 1.86 -17.32 -28.36
C GLY A 449 0.67 -16.49 -27.88
N ASP A 450 -0.19 -17.11 -27.08
CA ASP A 450 -1.43 -16.51 -26.55
C ASP A 450 -1.32 -16.36 -25.01
N ILE A 451 -1.93 -15.29 -24.48
CA ILE A 451 -2.08 -15.06 -23.03
C ILE A 451 -3.17 -16.00 -22.52
N ILE A 452 -2.92 -16.74 -21.43
CA ILE A 452 -3.96 -17.55 -20.81
C ILE A 452 -4.91 -16.64 -20.04
N ARG A 453 -6.15 -16.54 -20.52
CA ARG A 453 -7.23 -15.80 -19.84
C ARG A 453 -8.14 -16.76 -19.08
N PRO A 454 -8.47 -16.46 -17.83
CA PRO A 454 -9.30 -17.36 -17.01
C PRO A 454 -10.74 -17.52 -17.51
N TYR A 455 -11.21 -16.63 -18.38
CA TYR A 455 -12.55 -16.70 -18.97
C TYR A 455 -12.61 -17.47 -20.30
N GLU A 456 -11.47 -17.86 -20.88
CA GLU A 456 -11.41 -18.66 -22.11
C GLU A 456 -11.46 -20.18 -21.84
N GLU A 457 -11.39 -20.60 -20.57
CA GLU A 457 -11.46 -22.01 -20.12
C GLU A 457 -12.91 -22.46 -19.76
N VAL A 458 -13.95 -21.82 -20.30
CA VAL A 458 -15.37 -22.17 -20.04
C VAL A 458 -15.94 -23.13 -21.06
#